data_AF-A0A661K6X9-F1
#
_entry.id   AF-A0A661K6X9-F1
#
_cell.length_a   1.000
_cell.length_b   1.000
_cell.length_c   1.000
_cell.angle_alpha   90.00
_cell.angle_beta   90.00
_cell.angle_gamma   90.00
#
_symmetry.space_group_name_H-M   'P 1'
#
loop_
_entity.id
_entity.type
_entity.pdbx_description
1 polymer ?
#
loop_
_entity_poly.entity_id
_entity_poly.type
_entity_poly.pdbx_seq_one_letter_code
_entity_poly.pdbx_strand_id
1 'polypeptide(L)'
;MNDWITESRNPASHGLDNKPVEEILHIINAEDKKVPEAVGQAIDQIAVAVEAFVTSYRRGGRIFYVGAGTSGRLGIVDAVECPPTFGVPPERIQGILAGGMNAFFKA
;
A
#
# COMPACT_ATOMS: atom_id res chain seq x y z
N MET A 1 15.28 19.31 -13.23
CA MET A 1 14.50 19.17 -11.98
C MET A 1 13.66 17.92 -12.20
N ASN A 2 13.72 16.91 -11.32
CA ASN A 2 13.02 15.65 -11.58
C ASN A 2 11.50 15.88 -11.46
N ASP A 3 10.74 15.53 -12.51
CA ASP A 3 9.29 15.60 -12.52
C ASP A 3 8.71 14.35 -11.82
N TRP A 4 8.56 14.42 -10.50
CA TRP A 4 7.96 13.35 -9.71
C TRP A 4 6.44 13.37 -9.87
N ILE A 5 5.87 12.29 -10.42
CA ILE A 5 4.41 12.17 -10.63
C ILE A 5 3.65 12.31 -9.30
N THR A 6 4.19 11.76 -8.20
CA THR A 6 3.56 11.82 -6.86
C THR A 6 3.46 13.23 -6.29
N GLU A 7 4.35 14.13 -6.69
CA GLU A 7 4.37 15.54 -6.27
C GLU A 7 3.69 16.47 -7.29
N SER A 8 3.21 15.92 -8.41
CA SER A 8 2.56 16.68 -9.47
C SER A 8 1.10 17.00 -9.10
N ARG A 9 0.58 18.11 -9.63
CA ARG A 9 -0.82 18.51 -9.41
C ARG A 9 -1.74 17.73 -10.34
N ASN A 10 -2.80 17.14 -9.80
CA ASN A 10 -3.88 16.59 -10.62
C ASN A 10 -4.76 17.72 -11.18
N PRO A 11 -4.87 17.90 -12.51
CA PRO A 11 -5.71 18.93 -13.11
C PRO A 11 -7.20 18.78 -12.78
N ALA A 12 -7.69 17.55 -12.60
CA ALA A 12 -9.09 17.27 -12.28
C ALA A 12 -9.54 17.83 -10.92
N SER A 13 -8.59 18.05 -10.00
CA SER A 13 -8.83 18.61 -8.67
C SER A 13 -8.44 20.09 -8.55
N HIS A 14 -8.31 20.83 -9.65
CA HIS A 14 -8.06 22.26 -9.58
C HIS A 14 -9.20 22.99 -8.85
N GLY A 15 -8.87 23.76 -7.81
CA GLY A 15 -9.85 24.46 -6.97
C GLY A 15 -10.75 23.52 -6.16
N LEU A 16 -10.28 22.31 -5.82
CA LEU A 16 -11.04 21.30 -5.08
C LEU A 16 -11.71 21.85 -3.81
N ASP A 17 -11.02 22.74 -3.10
CA ASP A 17 -11.44 23.40 -1.87
C ASP A 17 -12.66 24.33 -2.02
N ASN A 18 -12.98 24.74 -3.25
CA ASN A 18 -14.10 25.63 -3.55
C ASN A 18 -15.29 24.90 -4.19
N LYS A 19 -15.21 23.58 -4.36
CA LYS A 19 -16.26 22.77 -5.01
C LYS A 19 -17.33 22.30 -4.01
N PRO A 20 -18.57 22.05 -4.46
CA PRO A 20 -19.55 21.34 -3.67
C PRO A 20 -19.04 19.96 -3.24
N VAL A 21 -19.43 19.49 -2.05
CA VAL A 21 -19.00 18.20 -1.49
C VAL A 21 -19.27 17.03 -2.44
N GLU A 22 -20.42 17.01 -3.11
CA GLU A 22 -20.77 15.99 -4.10
C GLU A 22 -19.76 15.92 -5.25
N GLU A 23 -19.33 17.07 -5.77
CA GLU A 23 -18.34 17.15 -6.83
C GLU A 23 -16.97 16.65 -6.36
N ILE A 24 -16.56 16.99 -5.12
CA ILE A 24 -15.32 16.48 -4.50
C ILE A 24 -15.35 14.95 -4.45
N LEU A 25 -16.45 14.36 -3.99
CA LEU A 25 -16.59 12.90 -3.91
C LEU A 25 -16.57 12.24 -5.29
N HIS A 26 -17.17 12.87 -6.30
CA HIS A 26 -17.08 12.39 -7.69
C HIS A 26 -15.66 12.43 -8.23
N ILE A 27 -14.89 13.48 -7.94
CA ILE A 27 -13.48 13.58 -8.34
C ILE A 27 -12.66 12.47 -7.68
N ILE A 28 -12.78 12.27 -6.37
CA ILE A 28 -12.05 11.22 -5.64
C ILE A 28 -12.37 9.84 -6.21
N ASN A 29 -13.65 9.51 -6.36
CA ASN A 29 -14.07 8.22 -6.89
C ASN A 29 -13.64 8.00 -8.36
N ALA A 30 -13.55 9.07 -9.16
CA ALA A 30 -13.03 8.98 -10.53
C ALA A 30 -11.53 8.67 -10.56
N GLU A 31 -10.75 9.19 -9.61
CA GLU A 31 -9.33 8.85 -9.46
C GLU A 31 -9.13 7.44 -8.90
N ASP A 32 -9.92 7.03 -7.91
CA ASP A 32 -9.84 5.68 -7.33
C ASP A 32 -10.06 4.57 -8.38
N LYS A 33 -10.95 4.82 -9.36
CA LYS A 33 -11.21 3.89 -10.47
C LYS A 33 -9.99 3.60 -11.34
N LYS A 34 -8.97 4.48 -11.33
CA LYS A 34 -7.73 4.28 -12.09
C LYS A 34 -6.79 3.27 -11.42
N VAL A 35 -6.96 3.04 -10.11
CA VAL A 35 -6.06 2.18 -9.34
C VAL A 35 -6.12 0.71 -9.79
N PRO A 36 -7.30 0.07 -9.96
CA PRO A 36 -7.35 -1.32 -10.42
C PRO A 36 -6.70 -1.53 -11.80
N GLU A 37 -6.84 -0.57 -12.71
CA GLU A 37 -6.20 -0.63 -14.03
C GLU A 37 -4.68 -0.57 -13.90
N ALA A 38 -4.15 0.37 -13.11
CA ALA A 38 -2.71 0.48 -12.85
C ALA A 38 -2.14 -0.78 -12.18
N VAL A 39 -2.86 -1.37 -11.23
CA VAL A 39 -2.50 -2.67 -10.62
C VAL A 39 -2.52 -3.78 -11.68
N GLY A 40 -3.51 -3.78 -12.56
CA GLY A 40 -3.62 -4.72 -13.68
C GLY A 40 -2.39 -4.71 -14.59
N GLN A 41 -1.84 -3.52 -14.85
CA GLN A 41 -0.61 -3.35 -15.64
C GLN A 41 0.66 -3.87 -14.93
N ALA A 42 0.62 -4.03 -13.61
CA ALA A 42 1.74 -4.51 -12.80
C ALA A 42 1.67 -6.01 -12.47
N ILE A 43 0.69 -6.75 -12.99
CA ILE A 43 0.44 -8.16 -12.65
C ILE A 43 1.68 -9.03 -12.89
N ASP A 44 2.40 -8.83 -13.99
CA ASP A 44 3.58 -9.65 -14.31
C ASP A 44 4.69 -9.47 -13.26
N GLN A 45 4.92 -8.25 -12.79
CA GLN A 45 5.90 -7.96 -11.74
C GLN A 45 5.42 -8.45 -10.36
N ILE A 46 4.12 -8.32 -10.08
CA ILE A 46 3.51 -8.87 -8.86
C ILE A 46 3.68 -10.40 -8.85
N ALA A 47 3.49 -11.09 -9.98
CA ALA A 47 3.68 -12.54 -10.08
C ALA A 47 5.12 -12.95 -9.76
N VAL A 48 6.12 -12.21 -10.26
CA VAL A 48 7.54 -12.44 -9.91
C VAL A 48 7.77 -12.27 -8.40
N ALA A 49 7.18 -11.26 -7.77
CA ALA A 49 7.29 -11.04 -6.33
C ALA A 49 6.63 -12.17 -5.53
N VAL A 50 5.46 -12.65 -5.96
CA VAL A 50 4.76 -13.77 -5.34
C VAL A 50 5.57 -15.07 -5.43
N GLU A 51 6.19 -15.37 -6.57
CA GLU A 51 7.04 -16.57 -6.71
C GLU A 51 8.27 -16.52 -5.78
N ALA A 52 8.89 -15.35 -5.66
CA ALA A 52 10.00 -15.14 -4.72
C ALA A 52 9.53 -15.30 -3.26
N PHE A 53 8.37 -14.74 -2.91
CA PHE A 53 7.72 -14.89 -1.60
C PHE A 53 7.49 -16.37 -1.29
N VAL A 54 6.82 -17.10 -2.18
CA VAL A 54 6.47 -18.52 -1.99
C VAL A 54 7.74 -19.37 -1.82
N THR A 55 8.76 -19.10 -2.64
CA THR A 55 10.06 -19.79 -2.54
C THR A 55 10.72 -19.56 -1.17
N SER A 56 10.78 -18.32 -0.71
CA SER A 56 11.34 -17.97 0.62
C SER A 56 10.53 -18.64 1.73
N TYR A 57 9.20 -18.53 1.67
CA TYR A 57 8.30 -19.07 2.68
C TYR A 57 8.45 -20.60 2.80
N ARG A 58 8.44 -21.34 1.69
CA ARG A 58 8.59 -22.81 1.70
C ARG A 58 9.93 -23.28 2.27
N ARG A 59 10.98 -22.46 2.19
CA ARG A 59 12.31 -22.75 2.75
C ARG A 59 12.44 -22.41 4.23
N GLY A 60 11.34 -22.08 4.91
CA GLY A 60 11.39 -21.66 6.31
C GLY A 60 11.74 -20.18 6.49
N GLY A 61 11.82 -19.40 5.40
CA GLY A 61 12.06 -17.96 5.45
C GLY A 61 10.93 -17.16 6.10
N ARG A 62 11.21 -15.88 6.36
CA ARG A 62 10.27 -14.88 6.87
C ARG A 62 10.13 -13.76 5.86
N ILE A 63 8.97 -13.12 5.86
CA ILE A 63 8.65 -12.01 4.97
C ILE A 63 8.51 -10.75 5.80
N PHE A 64 9.12 -9.66 5.32
CA PHE A 64 9.11 -8.37 5.99
C PHE A 64 8.62 -7.30 5.03
N TYR A 65 7.55 -6.61 5.41
CA TYR A 65 7.20 -5.33 4.81
C TYR A 65 7.91 -4.23 5.58
N VAL A 66 8.59 -3.32 4.89
CA VAL A 66 9.35 -2.24 5.53
C VAL A 66 8.93 -0.91 4.93
N GLY A 67 8.53 0.05 5.77
CA GLY A 67 8.09 1.34 5.28
C GLY A 67 7.94 2.40 6.37
N ALA A 68 7.68 3.63 5.95
CA ALA A 68 7.35 4.76 6.81
C ALA A 68 5.92 5.24 6.54
N GLY A 69 5.34 6.00 7.47
CA GLY A 69 4.03 6.62 7.30
C GLY A 69 2.94 5.64 6.85
N THR A 70 2.14 6.03 5.86
CA THR A 70 1.05 5.21 5.31
C THR A 70 1.54 3.88 4.75
N SER A 71 2.64 3.86 3.99
CA SER A 71 3.17 2.63 3.40
C SER A 71 3.58 1.61 4.46
N GLY A 72 4.25 2.04 5.53
CA GLY A 72 4.60 1.15 6.64
C GLY A 72 3.38 0.64 7.40
N ARG A 73 2.36 1.48 7.61
CA ARG A 73 1.10 1.08 8.26
C ARG A 73 0.34 0.04 7.44
N LEU A 74 0.27 0.20 6.12
CA LEU A 74 -0.35 -0.81 5.23
C LEU A 74 0.38 -2.16 5.31
N GLY A 75 1.71 -2.15 5.36
CA GLY A 75 2.49 -3.39 5.56
C GLY A 75 2.20 -4.08 6.90
N ILE A 76 1.95 -3.31 7.97
CA ILE A 76 1.51 -3.88 9.25
C ILE A 76 0.11 -4.49 9.12
N VAL A 77 -0.84 -3.78 8.51
CA VAL A 77 -2.23 -4.26 8.33
C VAL A 77 -2.24 -5.60 7.60
N ASP A 78 -1.54 -5.72 6.47
CA ASP A 78 -1.46 -6.99 5.71
C ASP A 78 -0.84 -8.13 6.55
N ALA A 79 0.26 -7.83 7.26
CA ALA A 79 0.93 -8.82 8.10
C ALA A 79 0.05 -9.35 9.25
N VAL A 80 -0.73 -8.47 9.92
CA VAL A 80 -1.57 -8.89 11.06
C VAL A 80 -2.82 -9.65 10.64
N GLU A 81 -3.26 -9.51 9.39
CA GLU A 81 -4.37 -10.29 8.84
C GLU A 81 -3.97 -11.72 8.46
N CYS A 82 -2.67 -11.99 8.26
CA CYS A 82 -2.20 -13.30 7.83
C CYS A 82 -2.44 -14.43 8.87
N PRO A 83 -2.11 -14.29 10.17
CA PRO A 83 -2.36 -15.33 11.16
C PRO A 83 -3.84 -15.73 11.30
N PRO A 84 -4.81 -14.81 11.48
CA PRO A 84 -6.21 -15.21 11.61
C PRO A 84 -6.82 -15.73 10.29
N THR A 85 -6.33 -15.27 9.12
CA THR A 85 -6.85 -15.69 7.82
C THR A 85 -6.30 -17.05 7.39
N PHE A 86 -5.01 -17.30 7.59
CA PHE A 86 -4.31 -18.46 7.03
C PHE A 86 -3.73 -19.42 8.08
N GLY A 87 -3.87 -19.12 9.37
CA GLY A 87 -3.35 -19.96 10.46
C GLY A 87 -1.81 -19.99 10.54
N VAL A 88 -1.14 -19.01 9.95
CA VAL A 88 0.33 -18.96 9.93
C VAL A 88 0.88 -18.30 11.21
N PRO A 89 2.06 -18.72 11.71
CA PRO A 89 2.68 -18.06 12.86
C PRO A 89 2.99 -16.58 12.59
N PRO A 90 2.77 -15.67 13.56
CA PRO A 90 2.96 -14.22 13.38
C PRO A 90 4.42 -13.83 13.08
N GLU A 91 5.40 -14.68 13.41
CA GLU A 91 6.81 -14.43 13.13
C GLU A 91 7.15 -14.60 11.63
N ARG A 92 6.26 -15.24 10.86
CA ARG A 92 6.50 -15.59 9.45
C ARG A 92 6.33 -14.42 8.50
N ILE A 93 5.45 -13.47 8.83
CA ILE A 93 5.11 -12.30 8.01
C ILE A 93 4.98 -11.11 8.96
N GLN A 94 5.83 -10.09 8.80
CA GLN A 94 5.93 -8.97 9.75
C GLN A 94 6.01 -7.62 9.04
N GLY A 95 5.36 -6.61 9.60
CA GLY A 95 5.53 -5.21 9.19
C GLY A 95 6.54 -4.49 10.07
N ILE A 96 7.47 -3.75 9.46
CA ILE A 96 8.48 -2.91 10.12
C ILE A 96 8.18 -1.46 9.75
N LEU A 97 7.76 -0.68 10.75
CA LEU A 97 7.43 0.73 10.61
C LEU A 97 8.58 1.61 11.10
N ALA A 98 9.05 2.52 10.25
CA ALA A 98 10.00 3.55 10.64
C ALA A 98 9.42 4.41 11.77
N GLY A 99 10.20 4.61 12.84
CA GLY A 99 9.73 5.26 14.07
C GLY A 99 9.09 4.30 15.09
N GLY A 100 9.00 3.00 14.78
CA GLY A 100 8.47 1.97 15.69
C GLY A 100 6.95 2.05 15.86
N MET A 101 6.41 1.26 16.80
CA MET A 101 4.96 1.16 17.00
C MET A 101 4.28 2.46 17.44
N ASN A 102 5.01 3.40 18.05
CA ASN A 102 4.47 4.73 18.36
C ASN A 102 4.09 5.49 17.08
N ALA A 103 4.84 5.30 15.99
CA ALA A 103 4.55 5.89 14.70
C ALA A 103 3.26 5.32 14.07
N PHE A 104 2.73 4.20 14.59
CA PHE A 104 1.46 3.65 14.10
C PHE A 104 0.30 4.61 14.43
N PHE A 105 0.29 5.17 15.65
CA PHE A 105 -0.79 6.02 16.17
C PHE A 105 -0.53 7.53 16.03
N LYS A 106 0.73 7.93 15.84
CA LYS A 106 1.14 9.34 15.77
C LYS A 106 2.08 9.52 14.58
N ALA A 107 1.83 10.55 13.77
CA ALA A 107 2.71 10.97 12.70
C ALA A 107 3.59 12.12 13.18
#